data_AF-A0A1F4W527-F1
#
_entry.id   AF-A0A1F4W527-F1
#
_cell.length_a   1.000
_cell.length_b   1.000
_cell.length_c   1.000
_cell.angle_alpha   90.00
_cell.angle_beta   90.00
_cell.angle_gamma   90.00
#
_symmetry.space_group_name_H-M   'P 1'
#
loop_
_entity.id
_entity.type
_entity.pdbx_description
1 polymer ?
#
loop_
_entity_poly.entity_id
_entity_poly.type
_entity_poly.pdbx_seq_one_letter_code
_entity_poly.pdbx_strand_id
1 'polypeptide(L)'
;MIGIVAIVGVIAADIFANVTRSYNKADIITRVQRSGNSILAQMSGEIRNSRGVVSPVPGSVGTSLTIEDASGNQVTFDFSPAAGGNNGDVSRNGVAISDSDLSTGVNITNLAFTVLDTRPLVVGISLSLEQPLGVPGRIDFQAGTTMQTSVSLRTYE
;
A
#
# COMPACT_ATOMS: atom_id res chain seq x y z
N MET A 1 1.58 33.60 24.24
CA MET A 1 2.58 32.63 23.72
C MET A 1 2.95 31.68 24.84
N ILE A 2 2.66 30.40 24.67
CA ILE A 2 3.27 29.29 25.42
C ILE A 2 3.85 28.39 24.33
N GLY A 3 5.16 28.18 24.41
CA GLY A 3 5.88 27.31 23.49
C GLY A 3 6.10 25.92 24.05
N ILE A 4 6.61 25.08 23.15
CA ILE A 4 7.40 23.85 23.34
C ILE A 4 6.63 22.52 23.31
N VAL A 5 6.75 21.87 22.14
CA VAL A 5 7.14 20.48 21.82
C VAL A 5 6.49 19.33 22.59
N ALA A 6 5.80 18.46 21.85
CA ALA A 6 5.76 17.03 22.12
C ALA A 6 6.11 16.27 20.83
N ILE A 7 7.31 15.68 20.81
CA ILE A 7 7.70 14.63 19.87
C ILE A 7 6.86 13.39 20.22
N VAL A 8 6.10 12.89 19.26
CA VAL A 8 5.56 11.52 19.28
C VAL A 8 5.99 10.92 17.94
N GLY A 9 7.16 10.28 17.89
CA GLY A 9 7.24 8.85 18.16
C GLY A 9 7.01 8.14 16.83
N VAL A 10 8.09 7.86 16.10
CA VAL A 10 8.02 6.97 14.93
C VAL A 10 7.46 5.65 15.47
N ILE A 11 6.23 5.31 15.10
CA ILE A 11 5.69 3.99 15.41
C ILE A 11 6.57 3.00 14.64
N ALA A 12 7.24 2.13 15.39
CA ALA A 12 7.97 1.01 14.85
C ALA A 12 6.99 0.19 13.99
N ALA A 13 7.31 0.04 12.70
CA ALA A 13 6.57 -0.87 11.84
C ALA A 13 6.86 -2.30 12.31
N ASP A 14 5.89 -2.94 12.98
CA ASP A 14 5.96 -4.38 13.20
C ASP A 14 5.65 -5.09 11.87
N ILE A 15 6.70 -5.35 11.10
CA ILE A 15 6.63 -6.17 9.89
C ILE A 15 6.44 -7.63 10.33
N PHE A 16 5.19 -8.08 10.46
CA PHE A 16 4.89 -9.50 10.61
C PHE A 16 5.03 -10.22 9.26
N ALA A 17 6.26 -10.62 8.92
CA ALA A 17 6.53 -11.44 7.75
C ALA A 17 6.38 -12.94 8.11
N ASN A 18 5.26 -13.55 7.73
CA ASN A 18 5.10 -15.01 7.86
C ASN A 18 5.83 -15.69 6.69
N VAL A 19 7.09 -16.09 6.88
CA VAL A 19 7.97 -16.60 5.82
C VAL A 19 8.20 -18.11 5.95
N THR A 20 7.60 -18.90 5.06
CA THR A 20 7.99 -20.32 4.88
C THR A 20 9.15 -20.41 3.88
N ARG A 21 10.31 -20.99 4.24
CA ARG A 21 11.52 -21.03 3.38
C ARG A 21 11.61 -22.30 2.51
N SER A 22 11.86 -22.09 1.20
CA SER A 22 12.48 -23.04 0.24
C SER A 22 13.33 -22.22 -0.74
N TYR A 23 14.40 -22.75 -1.34
CA TYR A 23 15.41 -21.96 -2.07
C TYR A 23 14.85 -21.14 -3.26
N ASN A 24 13.92 -21.69 -4.06
CA ASN A 24 13.24 -20.93 -5.13
C ASN A 24 12.23 -19.90 -4.59
N LYS A 25 11.77 -20.10 -3.36
CA LYS A 25 10.79 -19.23 -2.71
C LYS A 25 11.42 -17.93 -2.22
N ALA A 26 12.73 -17.92 -1.91
CA ALA A 26 13.43 -16.73 -1.44
C ALA A 26 13.45 -15.60 -2.49
N ASP A 27 13.67 -15.93 -3.76
CA ASP A 27 13.68 -14.95 -4.85
C ASP A 27 12.27 -14.38 -5.10
N ILE A 28 11.25 -15.25 -5.08
CA ILE A 28 9.85 -14.84 -5.21
C ILE A 28 9.45 -13.92 -4.06
N ILE A 29 9.76 -14.30 -2.81
CA ILE A 29 9.50 -13.48 -1.62
C ILE A 29 10.20 -12.13 -1.75
N THR A 30 11.48 -12.11 -2.12
CA THR A 30 12.26 -10.86 -2.26
C THR A 30 11.62 -9.95 -3.31
N ARG A 31 11.13 -10.51 -4.41
CA ARG A 31 10.43 -9.76 -5.45
C ARG A 31 9.09 -9.19 -4.96
N VAL A 32 8.26 -10.04 -4.35
CA VAL A 32 6.96 -9.64 -3.79
C VAL A 32 7.17 -8.51 -2.76
N GLN A 33 8.16 -8.65 -1.87
CA GLN A 33 8.50 -7.62 -0.89
C GLN A 33 9.00 -6.32 -1.53
N ARG A 34 9.88 -6.40 -2.53
CA ARG A 34 10.38 -5.21 -3.24
C ARG A 34 9.23 -4.46 -3.93
N SER A 35 8.34 -5.18 -4.58
CA SER A 35 7.16 -4.61 -5.24
C SER A 35 6.25 -3.91 -4.23
N GLY A 36 5.90 -4.61 -3.14
CA GLY A 36 5.07 -4.03 -2.07
C GLY A 36 5.70 -2.79 -1.43
N ASN A 37 7.00 -2.82 -1.14
CA ASN A 37 7.71 -1.66 -0.60
C ASN A 37 7.73 -0.48 -1.59
N SER A 38 7.89 -0.74 -2.89
CA SER A 38 7.84 0.31 -3.92
C SER A 38 6.47 0.98 -3.97
N ILE A 39 5.40 0.17 -4.02
CA ILE A 39 4.01 0.63 -4.04
C ILE A 39 3.69 1.44 -2.77
N LEU A 40 4.05 0.91 -1.59
CA LEU A 40 3.85 1.60 -0.32
C LEU A 40 4.65 2.89 -0.21
N ALA A 41 5.89 2.92 -0.69
CA ALA A 41 6.72 4.13 -0.67
C ALA A 41 6.11 5.24 -1.52
N GLN A 42 5.59 4.89 -2.71
CA GLN A 42 4.90 5.84 -3.58
C GLN A 42 3.62 6.37 -2.91
N MET A 43 2.73 5.49 -2.46
CA MET A 43 1.49 5.91 -1.77
C MET A 43 1.79 6.76 -0.53
N SER A 44 2.73 6.32 0.31
CA SER A 44 3.09 7.04 1.53
C SER A 44 3.71 8.40 1.24
N GLY A 45 4.51 8.52 0.17
CA GLY A 45 5.08 9.78 -0.26
C GLY A 45 4.02 10.79 -0.66
N GLU A 46 3.00 10.36 -1.40
CA GLU A 46 1.93 11.24 -1.87
C GLU A 46 0.95 11.59 -0.76
N ILE A 47 0.55 10.61 0.07
CA ILE A 47 -0.30 10.85 1.25
C ILE A 47 0.39 11.81 2.22
N ARG A 48 1.69 11.66 2.45
CA ARG A 48 2.41 12.59 3.35
C ARG A 48 2.41 14.02 2.83
N ASN A 49 2.42 14.21 1.52
CA ASN A 49 2.46 15.53 0.88
C ASN A 49 1.07 16.05 0.48
N SER A 50 0.00 15.33 0.82
CA SER A 50 -1.36 15.78 0.55
C SER A 50 -1.81 16.81 1.58
N ARG A 51 -2.76 17.65 1.17
CA ARG A 51 -3.45 18.63 2.04
C ARG A 51 -4.65 18.00 2.75
N GLY A 52 -5.23 16.97 2.16
CA GLY A 52 -6.39 16.28 2.71
C GLY A 52 -6.67 14.94 2.07
N VAL A 53 -7.58 14.20 2.69
CA VAL A 53 -8.19 12.99 2.14
C VAL A 53 -9.63 13.32 1.77
N VAL A 54 -10.00 13.06 0.53
CA VAL A 54 -11.36 13.24 0.00
C VAL A 54 -12.19 11.98 0.23
N SER A 55 -11.58 10.81 0.04
CA SER A 55 -12.20 9.49 0.23
C SER A 55 -11.11 8.47 0.57
N PRO A 56 -11.33 7.50 1.48
CA PRO A 56 -12.57 7.23 2.21
C PRO A 56 -12.81 8.26 3.32
N VAL A 57 -14.07 8.42 3.73
CA VAL A 57 -14.42 9.31 4.85
C VAL A 57 -13.85 8.79 6.18
N PRO A 58 -13.58 9.68 7.16
CA PRO A 58 -13.12 9.27 8.49
C PRO A 58 -13.92 8.11 9.10
N GLY A 59 -13.23 7.10 9.62
CA GLY A 59 -13.86 5.91 10.20
C GLY A 59 -14.36 4.87 9.19
N SER A 60 -14.20 5.12 7.88
CA SER A 60 -14.49 4.14 6.83
C SER A 60 -13.22 3.47 6.31
N VAL A 61 -13.39 2.26 5.77
CA VAL A 61 -12.37 1.54 5.03
C VAL A 61 -12.76 1.58 3.54
N GLY A 62 -11.80 1.91 2.67
CA GLY A 62 -11.97 1.91 1.23
C GLY A 62 -10.87 1.10 0.54
N THR A 63 -11.18 0.52 -0.63
CA THR A 63 -10.15 -0.09 -1.50
C THR A 63 -9.52 0.92 -2.45
N SER A 64 -10.06 2.14 -2.48
CA SER A 64 -9.48 3.30 -3.13
C SER A 64 -9.25 4.43 -2.13
N LEU A 65 -8.30 5.30 -2.45
CA LEU A 65 -7.98 6.50 -1.70
C LEU A 65 -7.85 7.66 -2.66
N THR A 66 -8.67 8.68 -2.47
CA THR A 66 -8.53 9.97 -3.14
C THR A 66 -7.99 11.00 -2.15
N ILE A 67 -6.84 11.58 -2.48
CA ILE A 67 -6.19 12.66 -1.75
C ILE A 67 -6.18 13.94 -2.57
N GLU A 68 -6.11 15.09 -1.89
CA GLU A 68 -5.89 16.39 -2.51
C GLU A 68 -4.42 16.79 -2.34
N ASP A 69 -3.71 17.04 -3.42
CA ASP A 69 -2.30 17.44 -3.40
C ASP A 69 -2.10 18.89 -2.90
N ALA A 70 -0.85 19.31 -2.74
CA ALA A 70 -0.50 20.67 -2.33
C ALA A 70 -1.03 21.77 -3.28
N SER A 71 -1.28 21.43 -4.54
CA SER A 71 -1.76 22.34 -5.59
C SER A 71 -3.30 22.34 -5.73
N GLY A 72 -4.01 21.50 -4.97
CA GLY A 72 -5.47 21.33 -5.05
C GLY A 72 -5.94 20.30 -6.08
N ASN A 73 -5.04 19.54 -6.72
CA ASN A 73 -5.45 18.47 -7.64
C ASN A 73 -5.75 17.18 -6.86
N GLN A 74 -6.65 16.38 -7.41
CA GLN A 74 -6.95 15.06 -6.85
C GLN A 74 -6.00 14.01 -7.39
N VAL A 75 -5.51 13.16 -6.50
CA VAL A 75 -4.83 11.91 -6.83
C VAL A 75 -5.62 10.76 -6.23
N THR A 76 -5.96 9.78 -7.06
CA THR A 76 -6.66 8.58 -6.66
C THR A 76 -5.75 7.37 -6.81
N PHE A 77 -5.64 6.59 -5.74
CA PHE A 77 -5.12 5.24 -5.78
C PHE A 77 -6.29 4.26 -5.81
N ASP A 78 -6.28 3.35 -6.78
CA ASP A 78 -7.35 2.37 -6.97
C ASP A 78 -6.78 0.96 -6.98
N PHE A 79 -7.51 0.05 -6.33
CA PHE A 79 -7.27 -1.38 -6.39
C PHE A 79 -8.24 -2.06 -7.35
N SER A 80 -7.68 -2.81 -8.28
CA SER A 80 -8.38 -3.69 -9.19
C SER A 80 -8.13 -5.14 -8.78
N PRO A 81 -9.16 -5.89 -8.35
CA PRO A 81 -8.98 -7.29 -7.99
C PRO A 81 -8.65 -8.15 -9.22
N ALA A 82 -7.93 -9.24 -9.00
CA ALA A 82 -7.65 -10.24 -10.02
C ALA A 82 -8.93 -10.71 -10.72
N ALA A 83 -8.95 -10.66 -12.06
CA ALA A 83 -10.11 -11.05 -12.85
C ALA A 83 -9.68 -11.71 -14.17
N GLY A 84 -10.40 -12.76 -14.58
CA GLY A 84 -10.18 -13.41 -15.88
C GLY A 84 -8.78 -14.02 -16.08
N GLY A 85 -8.10 -14.40 -14.99
CA GLY A 85 -6.73 -14.92 -15.03
C GLY A 85 -5.64 -13.85 -15.00
N ASN A 86 -6.01 -12.57 -14.90
CA ASN A 86 -5.07 -11.47 -14.69
C ASN A 86 -4.77 -11.28 -13.20
N ASN A 87 -3.55 -10.83 -12.91
CA ASN A 87 -3.16 -10.37 -11.58
C ASN A 87 -4.03 -9.17 -11.16
N GLY A 88 -4.33 -9.07 -9.87
CA GLY A 88 -4.83 -7.83 -9.30
C GLY A 88 -3.73 -6.77 -9.31
N ASP A 89 -4.11 -5.51 -9.49
CA ASP A 89 -3.21 -4.39 -9.68
C ASP A 89 -3.62 -3.16 -8.87
N VAL A 90 -2.65 -2.27 -8.65
CA VAL A 90 -2.87 -0.95 -8.07
C VAL A 90 -2.52 0.09 -9.11
N SER A 91 -3.37 1.08 -9.25
CA SER A 91 -3.16 2.20 -10.16
C SER A 91 -3.19 3.54 -9.42
N ARG A 92 -2.52 4.53 -10.00
CA ARG A 92 -2.57 5.95 -9.63
C ARG A 92 -3.19 6.71 -10.78
N ASN A 93 -4.37 7.31 -10.58
CA ASN A 93 -5.13 8.00 -11.63
C ASN A 93 -5.30 7.15 -12.90
N GLY A 94 -5.52 5.84 -12.74
CA GLY A 94 -5.64 4.89 -13.86
C GLY A 94 -4.33 4.42 -14.49
N VAL A 95 -3.17 4.90 -14.02
CA VAL A 95 -1.85 4.40 -14.46
C VAL A 95 -1.34 3.36 -13.47
N ALA A 96 -1.06 2.15 -13.94
CA ALA A 96 -0.57 1.06 -13.09
C ALA A 96 0.74 1.46 -12.38
N ILE A 97 0.79 1.24 -11.07
CA ILE A 97 1.99 1.41 -10.22
C ILE A 97 2.52 0.07 -9.69
N SER A 98 1.74 -1.01 -9.84
CA SER A 98 2.18 -2.38 -9.63
C SER A 98 2.56 -3.05 -10.96
N ASP A 99 3.57 -3.90 -10.94
CA ASP A 99 3.89 -4.80 -12.06
C ASP A 99 2.94 -6.01 -12.04
N SER A 100 2.01 -6.07 -12.98
CA SER A 100 1.00 -7.12 -13.11
C SER A 100 1.37 -8.21 -14.13
N ASP A 101 2.64 -8.29 -14.58
CA ASP A 101 3.07 -9.37 -15.48
C ASP A 101 2.80 -10.76 -14.87
N LEU A 102 2.20 -11.66 -15.65
CA LEU A 102 1.74 -12.97 -15.20
C LEU A 102 2.87 -13.92 -14.81
N SER A 103 4.10 -13.65 -15.22
CA SER A 103 5.27 -14.48 -14.98
C SER A 103 6.28 -13.81 -14.04
N THR A 104 6.47 -12.50 -14.18
CA THR A 104 7.49 -11.75 -13.46
C THR A 104 6.97 -10.77 -12.43
N GLY A 105 5.71 -10.35 -12.54
CA GLY A 105 5.11 -9.34 -11.67
C GLY A 105 4.67 -9.88 -10.32
N VAL A 106 3.60 -9.29 -9.79
CA VAL A 106 2.94 -9.69 -8.54
C VAL A 106 1.43 -9.70 -8.71
N ASN A 107 0.75 -10.49 -7.90
CA ASN A 107 -0.69 -10.45 -7.77
C ASN A 107 -1.07 -9.67 -6.51
N ILE A 108 -1.72 -8.51 -6.66
CA ILE A 108 -2.26 -7.77 -5.52
C ILE A 108 -3.59 -8.42 -5.11
N THR A 109 -3.66 -8.94 -3.88
CA THR A 109 -4.85 -9.66 -3.39
C THR A 109 -5.74 -8.80 -2.52
N ASN A 110 -5.18 -7.76 -1.89
CA ASN A 110 -5.95 -6.81 -1.10
C ASN A 110 -5.22 -5.46 -1.03
N LEU A 111 -5.98 -4.37 -1.09
CA LEU A 111 -5.53 -3.04 -0.70
C LEU A 111 -6.68 -2.38 0.06
N ALA A 112 -6.37 -1.88 1.25
CA ALA A 112 -7.33 -1.17 2.07
C ALA A 112 -6.69 0.11 2.63
N PHE A 113 -7.46 1.19 2.59
CA PHE A 113 -7.15 2.47 3.17
C PHE A 113 -8.13 2.75 4.31
N THR A 114 -7.63 3.24 5.43
CA THR A 114 -8.44 3.58 6.59
C THR A 114 -8.01 4.92 7.12
N VAL A 115 -8.94 5.85 7.28
CA VAL A 115 -8.63 7.11 7.99
C VAL A 115 -8.70 6.83 9.49
N LEU A 116 -7.53 6.71 10.10
CA LEU A 116 -7.34 6.29 11.50
C LEU A 116 -7.56 7.44 12.48
N ASP A 117 -7.16 8.65 12.09
CA ASP A 117 -7.30 9.87 12.88
C ASP A 117 -7.56 11.04 11.91
N THR A 118 -8.21 12.09 12.40
CA THR A 118 -8.50 13.33 11.66
C THR A 118 -7.74 14.53 12.20
N ARG A 119 -7.13 14.44 13.39
CA ARG A 119 -6.37 15.53 14.04
C ARG A 119 -5.19 14.99 14.86
N PRO A 120 -4.01 14.76 14.25
CA PRO A 120 -3.69 14.99 12.83
C PRO A 120 -4.34 13.96 11.91
N LEU A 121 -4.52 14.29 10.61
CA LEU A 121 -5.06 13.33 9.65
C LEU A 121 -4.04 12.20 9.41
N VAL A 122 -4.42 10.96 9.73
CA VAL A 122 -3.60 9.76 9.58
C VAL A 122 -4.33 8.73 8.75
N VAL A 123 -3.66 8.23 7.71
CA VAL A 123 -4.18 7.18 6.82
C VAL A 123 -3.41 5.88 7.06
N GLY A 124 -4.11 4.84 7.47
CA GLY A 124 -3.65 3.46 7.46
C GLY A 124 -3.76 2.86 6.07
N ILE A 125 -2.75 2.07 5.68
CA ILE A 125 -2.69 1.34 4.43
C ILE A 125 -2.40 -0.13 4.77
N SER A 126 -3.20 -1.04 4.22
CA SER A 126 -2.98 -2.49 4.30
C SER A 126 -2.92 -3.06 2.89
N LEU A 127 -1.78 -3.61 2.51
CA LEU A 127 -1.51 -4.15 1.17
C LEU A 127 -1.16 -5.63 1.30
N SER A 128 -1.85 -6.51 0.58
CA SER A 128 -1.52 -7.93 0.49
C SER A 128 -1.21 -8.29 -0.95
N LEU A 129 -0.12 -9.04 -1.12
CA LEU A 129 0.39 -9.36 -2.43
C LEU A 129 1.11 -10.70 -2.43
N GLU A 130 1.00 -11.37 -3.57
CA GLU A 130 1.42 -12.74 -3.79
C GLU A 130 2.20 -12.83 -5.10
N GLN A 131 2.77 -14.02 -5.36
CA GLN A 131 3.30 -14.35 -6.67
C GLN A 131 2.25 -14.16 -7.77
N PRO A 132 2.66 -13.93 -9.02
CA PRO A 132 1.72 -13.72 -10.11
C PRO A 132 0.97 -15.01 -10.46
N LEU A 133 -0.25 -14.91 -10.99
CA LEU A 133 -1.12 -16.05 -11.26
C LEU A 133 -0.65 -16.97 -12.39
N GLY A 134 0.25 -16.49 -13.27
CA GLY A 134 0.77 -17.26 -14.39
C GLY A 134 1.95 -18.18 -14.05
N VAL A 135 2.45 -18.18 -12.81
CA VAL A 135 3.47 -19.16 -12.39
C VAL A 135 2.83 -20.48 -11.92
N PRO A 136 3.44 -21.65 -12.20
CA PRO A 136 2.87 -22.94 -11.83
C PRO A 136 2.55 -23.04 -10.33
N GLY A 137 1.29 -23.36 -10.00
CA GLY A 137 0.75 -23.44 -8.64
C GLY A 137 1.24 -24.62 -7.78
N ARG A 138 2.49 -25.08 -7.98
CA ARG A 138 3.12 -26.05 -7.06
C ARG A 138 3.21 -25.38 -5.68
N ILE A 139 2.64 -26.02 -4.65
CA ILE A 139 2.58 -25.55 -3.25
C ILE A 139 3.94 -25.05 -2.74
N ASP A 140 5.04 -25.62 -3.24
CA ASP A 140 6.42 -25.22 -2.90
C ASP A 140 6.79 -23.78 -3.29
N PHE A 141 6.02 -23.16 -4.20
CA PHE A 141 6.31 -21.84 -4.75
C PHE A 141 5.43 -20.74 -4.14
N GLN A 142 4.29 -21.07 -3.53
CA GLN A 142 3.33 -20.10 -2.98
C GLN A 142 3.99 -19.14 -1.99
N ALA A 143 4.16 -17.89 -2.39
CA ALA A 143 4.68 -16.82 -1.56
C ALA A 143 3.71 -15.63 -1.58
N GLY A 144 3.37 -15.16 -0.38
CA GLY A 144 2.55 -13.98 -0.16
C GLY A 144 3.03 -13.23 1.06
N THR A 145 2.78 -11.93 1.09
CA THR A 145 3.03 -11.10 2.26
C THR A 145 1.95 -10.04 2.36
N THR A 146 1.60 -9.73 3.60
CA THR A 146 0.80 -8.56 3.94
C THR A 146 1.73 -7.52 4.52
N MET A 147 1.54 -6.27 4.12
CA MET A 147 2.30 -5.12 4.58
C MET A 147 1.30 -4.08 5.07
N GLN A 148 1.58 -3.50 6.23
CA GLN A 148 0.75 -2.48 6.84
C GLN A 148 1.60 -1.27 7.19
N THR A 149 1.06 -0.08 6.97
CA THR A 149 1.72 1.18 7.32
C THR A 149 0.68 2.24 7.65
N SER A 150 1.07 3.26 8.41
CA SER A 150 0.25 4.43 8.70
C SER A 150 1.02 5.70 8.35
N VAL A 151 0.35 6.63 7.68
CA VAL A 151 0.96 7.86 7.16
C VAL A 151 0.17 9.06 7.64
N SER A 152 0.82 9.93 8.42
CA SER A 152 0.29 11.24 8.76
C SER A 152 0.51 12.23 7.62
N LEU A 153 -0.49 13.04 7.31
CA LEU A 153 -0.34 14.16 6.39
C LEU A 153 0.58 15.24 6.98
N ARG A 154 1.27 15.99 6.13
CA ARG A 154 1.94 17.22 6.54
C ARG A 154 0.89 18.27 6.85
N THR A 155 0.91 18.77 8.09
CA THR A 155 0.14 19.95 8.46
C THR A 155 0.78 21.16 7.80
N TYR A 156 0.07 21.80 6.87
CA TYR A 156 0.41 23.13 6.37
C TYR A 156 -0.37 24.11 7.24
N GLU A 157 0.28 24.72 8.22
CA GLU A 157 -0.24 25.89 8.95
C GLU A 157 -0.14 27.16 8.09
#